data_AF-A0A928SS61-F1
#
_entry.id   AF-A0A928SS61-F1
#
_cell.length_a   1.000
_cell.length_b   1.000
_cell.length_c   1.000
_cell.angle_alpha   90.00
_cell.angle_beta   90.00
_cell.angle_gamma   90.00
#
_symmetry.space_group_name_H-M   'P 1'
#
loop_
_entity.id
_entity.type
_entity.pdbx_description
1 polymer ?
#
loop_
_entity_poly.entity_id
_entity_poly.type
_entity_poly.pdbx_seq_one_letter_code
_entity_poly.pdbx_strand_id
1 'polypeptide(L)'
;MGHPVNWFQVSGSDGKSLQDFYKKIFAWRMSPSPDGSMMMVAKEEGGIEGGISKSMDGQSGVTFFVSVADIDAHLKKIAKAGGTIAMPKLKLDAGMGFIAGFRDPAGNWIGLWQAGKAPAPKKAAKAAPKATPPAKAKAAPKTTPAAKVKAPPKTTPAAKAKAAPKTTPAAKVKAAPKKAAKKSRR
;
A
#
# COMPACT_ATOMS: atom_id res chain seq x y z
N MET A 1 -28.61 -9.76 4.83
CA MET A 1 -28.15 -8.40 4.43
C MET A 1 -26.92 -8.55 3.55
N GLY A 2 -26.69 -7.60 2.64
CA GLY A 2 -25.46 -7.57 1.84
C GLY A 2 -24.23 -7.19 2.67
N HIS A 3 -23.05 -7.55 2.18
CA HIS A 3 -21.77 -7.18 2.78
C HIS A 3 -21.13 -6.06 1.94
N PRO A 4 -20.80 -4.89 2.52
CA PRO A 4 -20.28 -3.77 1.75
C PRO A 4 -18.81 -3.98 1.39
N VAL A 5 -18.38 -3.40 0.27
CA VAL A 5 -16.97 -3.15 -0.01
C VAL A 5 -16.59 -1.82 0.65
N ASN A 6 -15.59 -1.84 1.54
CA ASN A 6 -15.13 -0.65 2.25
C ASN A 6 -13.68 -0.27 1.98
N TRP A 7 -12.90 -1.17 1.37
CA TRP A 7 -11.47 -0.99 1.14
C TRP A 7 -11.07 -1.44 -0.27
N PHE A 8 -10.29 -0.62 -0.98
CA PHE A 8 -9.58 -1.03 -2.20
C PHE A 8 -8.07 -1.17 -1.94
N GLN A 9 -7.42 -2.05 -2.67
CA GLN A 9 -5.98 -2.27 -2.61
C GLN A 9 -5.40 -2.23 -4.02
N VAL A 10 -4.40 -1.39 -4.23
CA VAL A 10 -3.53 -1.45 -5.41
C VAL A 10 -2.19 -2.02 -4.98
N SER A 11 -1.71 -3.03 -5.70
CA SER A 11 -0.41 -3.65 -5.46
C SER A 11 0.42 -3.74 -6.75
N GLY A 12 1.74 -3.69 -6.60
CA GLY A 12 2.67 -3.88 -7.71
C GLY A 12 4.10 -4.11 -7.24
N SER A 13 5.02 -4.28 -8.19
CA SER A 13 6.43 -4.58 -7.89
C SER A 13 7.16 -3.41 -7.20
N ASP A 14 6.79 -2.16 -7.53
CA ASP A 14 7.24 -0.94 -6.86
C ASP A 14 6.03 -0.13 -6.34
N GLY A 15 5.74 -0.30 -5.04
CA GLY A 15 4.68 0.44 -4.38
C GLY A 15 4.93 1.96 -4.32
N LYS A 16 6.19 2.42 -4.29
CA LYS A 16 6.51 3.85 -4.19
C LYS A 16 6.22 4.57 -5.50
N SER A 17 6.62 3.99 -6.62
CA SER A 17 6.30 4.54 -7.95
C SER A 17 4.79 4.60 -8.21
N LEU A 18 4.02 3.61 -7.71
CA LEU A 18 2.55 3.67 -7.73
C LEU A 18 2.01 4.83 -6.88
N GLN A 19 2.49 4.99 -5.64
CA GLN A 19 2.07 6.08 -4.75
C GLN A 19 2.33 7.46 -5.38
N ASP A 20 3.53 7.68 -5.93
CA ASP A 20 3.89 8.93 -6.60
C ASP A 20 2.99 9.19 -7.83
N PHE A 21 2.66 8.14 -8.60
CA PHE A 21 1.75 8.23 -9.76
C PHE A 21 0.33 8.62 -9.35
N TYR A 22 -0.32 7.86 -8.45
CA TYR A 22 -1.70 8.13 -8.06
C TYR A 22 -1.84 9.48 -7.33
N LYS A 23 -0.86 9.86 -6.51
CA LYS A 23 -0.79 11.18 -5.88
C LYS A 23 -0.68 12.31 -6.91
N LYS A 24 0.09 12.13 -7.98
CA LYS A 24 0.26 13.14 -9.05
C LYS A 24 -0.98 13.30 -9.92
N ILE A 25 -1.59 12.19 -10.35
CA ILE A 25 -2.67 12.20 -11.34
C ILE A 25 -4.04 12.50 -10.72
N PHE A 26 -4.31 11.98 -9.51
CA PHE A 26 -5.63 12.07 -8.88
C PHE A 26 -5.63 12.91 -7.59
N ALA A 27 -4.52 13.57 -7.25
CA ALA A 27 -4.34 14.34 -6.01
C ALA A 27 -4.63 13.55 -4.71
N TRP A 28 -4.60 12.21 -4.76
CA TRP A 28 -4.96 11.34 -3.65
C TRP A 28 -4.13 11.64 -2.39
N ARG A 29 -4.85 11.86 -1.29
CA ARG A 29 -4.28 12.11 0.04
C ARG A 29 -3.85 10.77 0.63
N MET A 30 -2.57 10.64 1.01
CA MET A 30 -2.02 9.38 1.51
C MET A 30 -1.19 9.58 2.78
N SER A 31 -1.24 8.60 3.68
CA SER A 31 -0.42 8.51 4.90
C SER A 31 0.12 7.09 5.07
N PRO A 32 1.33 6.89 5.64
CA PRO A 32 1.83 5.54 5.92
C PRO A 32 0.91 4.80 6.89
N SER A 33 0.79 3.49 6.71
CA SER A 33 0.16 2.61 7.70
C SER A 33 1.00 2.54 8.99
N PRO A 34 0.41 2.15 10.15
CA PRO A 34 1.13 2.11 11.43
C PRO A 34 2.37 1.22 11.46
N ASP A 35 2.40 0.18 10.61
CA ASP A 35 3.50 -0.77 10.40
C ASP A 35 4.45 -0.38 9.25
N GLY A 36 4.13 0.70 8.51
CA GLY A 36 4.88 1.15 7.33
C GLY A 36 4.79 0.23 6.10
N SER A 37 3.96 -0.81 6.11
CA SER A 37 3.87 -1.79 5.01
C SER A 37 3.16 -1.25 3.76
N MET A 38 2.34 -0.22 3.90
CA MET A 38 1.61 0.42 2.80
C MET A 38 1.37 1.92 3.02
N MET A 39 0.94 2.60 1.96
CA MET A 39 0.34 3.93 2.07
C MET A 39 -1.18 3.80 2.05
N MET A 40 -1.82 4.24 3.13
CA MET A 40 -3.26 4.38 3.28
C MET A 40 -3.72 5.59 2.45
N VAL A 41 -4.64 5.38 1.51
CA VAL A 41 -5.35 6.41 0.76
C VAL A 41 -6.57 6.83 1.59
N ALA A 42 -6.66 8.12 1.91
CA ALA A 42 -7.78 8.66 2.64
C ALA A 42 -9.08 8.60 1.81
N LYS A 43 -10.20 8.32 2.47
CA LYS A 43 -11.53 8.40 1.87
C LYS A 43 -11.89 9.86 1.55
N GLU A 44 -12.18 10.12 0.28
CA GLU A 44 -12.86 11.35 -0.17
C GLU A 44 -14.39 11.24 0.01
N GLU A 45 -15.11 12.35 -0.16
CA GLU A 45 -16.58 12.39 -0.02
C GLU A 45 -17.27 11.41 -1.00
N GLY A 46 -18.21 10.61 -0.48
CA GLY A 46 -18.86 9.52 -1.22
C GLY A 46 -17.97 8.31 -1.55
N GLY A 47 -16.64 8.41 -1.39
CA GLY A 47 -15.69 7.36 -1.76
C GLY A 47 -15.52 6.20 -0.76
N ILE A 48 -14.56 5.34 -1.05
CA ILE A 48 -14.02 4.33 -0.13
C ILE A 48 -12.56 4.66 0.18
N GLU A 49 -12.08 4.20 1.34
CA GLU A 49 -10.66 4.22 1.68
C GLU A 49 -9.91 3.08 0.97
N GLY A 50 -8.58 3.11 0.96
CA GLY A 50 -7.80 2.06 0.34
C GLY A 50 -6.31 2.12 0.62
N GLY A 51 -5.55 1.23 -0.01
CA GLY A 51 -4.12 1.06 0.21
C GLY A 51 -3.34 0.95 -1.10
N ILE A 52 -2.10 1.45 -1.08
CA ILE A 52 -1.10 1.21 -2.13
C ILE A 52 0.14 0.58 -1.50
N SER A 53 0.45 -0.66 -1.89
CA SER A 53 1.56 -1.44 -1.32
C SER A 53 2.45 -2.05 -2.41
N LYS A 54 3.62 -2.55 -2.00
CA LYS A 54 4.31 -3.58 -2.78
C LYS A 54 3.47 -4.86 -2.74
N SER A 55 3.43 -5.64 -3.81
CA SER A 55 2.81 -6.97 -3.77
C SER A 55 3.72 -7.99 -3.10
N MET A 56 3.11 -8.95 -2.38
CA MET A 56 3.81 -10.04 -1.69
C MET A 56 4.33 -11.10 -2.66
N ASP A 57 3.60 -11.35 -3.76
CA ASP A 57 3.94 -12.31 -4.82
C ASP A 57 4.66 -11.68 -6.02
N GLY A 58 4.93 -10.38 -5.96
CA GLY A 58 5.50 -9.60 -7.07
C GLY A 58 4.55 -9.32 -8.25
N GLN A 59 3.33 -9.86 -8.26
CA GLN A 59 2.33 -9.57 -9.29
C GLN A 59 1.71 -8.19 -9.06
N SER A 60 1.23 -7.54 -10.13
CA SER A 60 0.47 -6.29 -10.02
C SER A 60 -1.03 -6.60 -10.02
N GLY A 61 -1.81 -5.89 -9.20
CA GLY A 61 -3.23 -6.16 -9.05
C GLY A 61 -4.00 -5.00 -8.44
N VAL A 62 -5.32 -5.04 -8.68
CA VAL A 62 -6.29 -4.21 -7.98
C VAL A 62 -7.31 -5.17 -7.36
N THR A 63 -7.44 -5.14 -6.05
CA THR A 63 -8.33 -6.00 -5.27
C THR A 63 -9.21 -5.12 -4.39
N PHE A 64 -10.45 -5.53 -4.14
CA PHE A 64 -11.29 -4.94 -3.10
C PHE A 64 -11.48 -5.92 -1.95
N PHE A 65 -11.80 -5.40 -0.75
CA PHE A 65 -12.10 -6.19 0.42
C PHE A 65 -13.57 -6.03 0.81
N VAL A 66 -14.23 -7.17 1.02
CA VAL A 66 -15.62 -7.25 1.47
C VAL A 66 -15.65 -7.31 3.00
N SER A 67 -16.43 -6.42 3.61
CA SER A 67 -16.55 -6.30 5.07
C SER A 67 -17.47 -7.37 5.65
N VAL A 68 -16.93 -8.24 6.51
CA VAL A 68 -17.64 -9.35 7.15
C VAL A 68 -17.49 -9.34 8.66
N ALA A 69 -18.54 -9.73 9.38
CA ALA A 69 -18.52 -9.83 10.84
C ALA A 69 -17.65 -11.00 11.34
N ASP A 70 -17.52 -12.05 10.54
CA ASP A 70 -16.73 -13.25 10.82
C ASP A 70 -16.13 -13.79 9.50
N ILE A 71 -14.80 -13.68 9.37
CA ILE A 71 -14.05 -14.24 8.25
C ILE A 71 -14.13 -15.77 8.21
N ASP A 72 -14.04 -16.47 9.35
CA ASP A 72 -13.93 -17.93 9.38
C ASP A 72 -15.25 -18.58 8.94
N ALA A 73 -16.38 -17.98 9.30
CA ALA A 73 -17.69 -18.35 8.77
C ALA A 73 -17.80 -18.11 7.25
N HIS A 74 -17.22 -17.04 6.72
CA HIS A 74 -17.29 -16.72 5.29
C HIS A 74 -16.35 -17.57 4.44
N LEU A 75 -15.13 -17.85 4.89
CA LEU A 75 -14.21 -18.77 4.20
C LEU A 75 -14.83 -20.17 4.04
N LYS A 76 -15.55 -20.66 5.06
CA LYS A 76 -16.33 -21.92 4.97
C LYS A 76 -17.45 -21.87 3.92
N LYS A 77 -18.14 -20.73 3.78
CA LYS A 77 -19.17 -20.54 2.74
C LYS A 77 -18.54 -20.48 1.34
N ILE A 78 -17.46 -19.73 1.19
CA ILE A 78 -16.71 -19.56 -0.08
C ILE A 78 -16.21 -20.91 -0.59
N ALA A 79 -15.57 -21.71 0.27
CA ALA A 79 -15.12 -23.06 -0.10
C ALA A 79 -16.27 -23.96 -0.58
N LYS A 80 -17.43 -23.91 0.11
CA LYS A 80 -18.64 -24.65 -0.31
C LYS A 80 -19.26 -24.14 -1.61
N ALA A 81 -19.01 -22.88 -1.97
CA ALA A 81 -19.49 -22.25 -3.21
C ALA A 81 -18.50 -22.36 -4.39
N GLY A 82 -17.43 -23.15 -4.25
CA GLY A 82 -16.43 -23.36 -5.31
C GLY A 82 -15.33 -22.29 -5.39
N GLY A 83 -15.20 -21.41 -4.38
CA GLY A 83 -14.06 -20.51 -4.25
C GLY A 83 -12.89 -21.14 -3.50
N THR A 84 -11.67 -20.76 -3.85
CA THR A 84 -10.44 -21.31 -3.25
C THR A 84 -9.82 -20.30 -2.27
N ILE A 85 -9.60 -20.72 -1.02
CA ILE A 85 -8.85 -19.92 -0.04
C ILE A 85 -7.38 -19.91 -0.47
N ALA A 86 -6.79 -18.74 -0.72
CA ALA A 86 -5.34 -18.64 -1.01
C ALA A 86 -4.57 -17.75 -0.03
N MET A 87 -5.26 -17.09 0.91
CA MET A 87 -4.67 -16.42 2.06
C MET A 87 -5.58 -16.69 3.26
N PRO A 88 -5.12 -17.46 4.27
CA PRO A 88 -5.90 -17.72 5.47
C PRO A 88 -6.10 -16.43 6.28
N LYS A 89 -6.95 -16.50 7.30
CA LYS A 89 -7.22 -15.38 8.20
C LYS A 89 -5.93 -14.91 8.88
N LEU A 90 -5.43 -13.75 8.47
CA LEU A 90 -4.30 -13.05 9.06
C LEU A 90 -4.81 -11.95 9.99
N LYS A 91 -4.20 -11.84 11.17
CA LYS A 91 -4.46 -10.75 12.11
C LYS A 91 -3.60 -9.54 11.71
N LEU A 92 -4.22 -8.36 11.63
CA LEU A 92 -3.51 -7.10 11.46
C LEU A 92 -3.08 -6.54 12.82
N ASP A 93 -1.93 -5.86 12.82
CA ASP A 93 -1.38 -5.21 14.00
C ASP A 93 -2.19 -3.98 14.44
N ALA A 94 -1.80 -3.39 15.58
CA ALA A 94 -2.44 -2.23 16.20
C ALA A 94 -3.96 -2.36 16.47
N GLY A 95 -4.52 -3.57 16.40
CA GLY A 95 -5.96 -3.81 16.56
C GLY A 95 -6.80 -3.45 15.33
N MET A 96 -6.17 -3.24 14.17
CA MET A 96 -6.83 -2.90 12.90
C MET A 96 -7.85 -3.98 12.44
N GLY A 97 -7.63 -5.24 12.81
CA GLY A 97 -8.58 -6.33 12.64
C GLY A 97 -7.99 -7.58 12.03
N PHE A 98 -8.71 -8.16 11.08
CA PHE A 98 -8.32 -9.37 10.38
C PHE A 98 -8.58 -9.21 8.88
N ILE A 99 -7.74 -9.84 8.07
CA ILE A 99 -7.94 -9.99 6.64
C ILE A 99 -7.84 -11.46 6.23
N ALA A 100 -8.47 -11.81 5.12
CA ALA A 100 -8.24 -13.07 4.41
C ALA A 100 -8.38 -12.83 2.91
N GLY A 101 -8.01 -13.81 2.10
CA GLY A 101 -8.11 -13.71 0.65
C GLY A 101 -8.52 -15.02 -0.01
N PHE A 102 -9.37 -14.91 -1.02
CA PHE A 102 -9.86 -16.04 -1.78
C PHE A 102 -9.87 -15.75 -3.29
N ARG A 103 -9.78 -16.82 -4.07
CA ARG A 103 -10.05 -16.83 -5.50
C ARG A 103 -11.51 -17.22 -5.70
N ASP A 104 -12.26 -16.41 -6.46
CA ASP A 104 -13.60 -16.79 -6.91
C ASP A 104 -13.53 -17.89 -7.99
N PRO A 105 -14.67 -18.45 -8.47
CA PRO A 105 -14.67 -19.47 -9.52
C PRO A 105 -14.08 -19.03 -10.87
N ALA A 106 -13.91 -17.73 -11.11
CA ALA A 106 -13.24 -17.19 -12.29
C ALA A 106 -11.74 -16.90 -12.06
N GLY A 107 -11.23 -17.12 -10.84
CA GLY A 107 -9.85 -16.88 -10.46
C GLY A 107 -9.53 -15.45 -10.01
N ASN A 108 -10.53 -14.58 -9.82
CA ASN A 108 -10.32 -13.21 -9.33
C ASN A 108 -9.86 -13.21 -7.88
N TRP A 109 -8.88 -12.37 -7.53
CA TRP A 109 -8.37 -12.28 -6.17
C TRP A 109 -9.13 -11.24 -5.34
N ILE A 110 -9.94 -11.72 -4.40
CA ILE A 110 -10.84 -10.90 -3.58
C ILE A 110 -10.43 -10.99 -2.10
N GLY A 111 -10.42 -9.85 -1.42
CA GLY A 111 -10.16 -9.76 0.01
C GLY A 111 -11.43 -9.89 0.86
N LEU A 112 -11.26 -10.38 2.09
CA LEU A 112 -12.22 -10.23 3.18
C LEU A 112 -11.58 -9.38 4.26
N TRP A 113 -12.34 -8.44 4.84
CA TRP A 113 -11.92 -7.66 6.00
C TRP A 113 -12.91 -7.81 7.14
N GLN A 114 -12.40 -7.94 8.36
CA GLN A 114 -13.18 -7.98 9.59
C GLN A 114 -12.55 -7.00 10.58
N ALA A 115 -13.34 -6.02 11.02
CA ALA A 115 -12.92 -5.04 12.01
C ALA A 115 -12.34 -5.72 13.26
N GLY A 116 -11.26 -5.14 13.79
CA GLY A 116 -10.79 -5.51 15.12
C GLY A 116 -11.87 -5.21 16.16
N LYS A 117 -11.96 -6.05 17.19
CA LYS A 117 -12.85 -5.77 18.32
C LYS A 117 -12.32 -4.53 19.04
N ALA A 118 -12.88 -3.36 18.74
CA ALA A 118 -12.59 -2.14 19.46
C ALA A 118 -12.78 -2.38 20.97
N PRO A 119 -11.91 -1.83 21.83
CA PRO A 119 -12.21 -1.79 23.25
C PRO A 119 -13.55 -1.09 23.43
N ALA A 120 -14.46 -1.69 24.20
CA ALA A 120 -15.80 -1.14 24.40
C ALA A 120 -15.70 0.32 24.85
N PRO A 121 -16.58 1.23 24.37
CA PRO A 121 -16.53 2.63 24.77
C PRO A 121 -16.70 2.71 26.28
N LYS A 122 -15.63 3.13 26.99
CA LYS A 122 -15.73 3.42 28.42
C LYS A 122 -16.81 4.49 28.58
N LYS A 123 -17.85 4.19 29.38
CA LYS A 123 -18.92 5.15 29.71
C LYS A 123 -18.29 6.50 30.06
N ALA A 124 -18.76 7.56 29.41
CA ALA A 124 -18.35 8.92 29.74
C ALA A 124 -18.71 9.22 31.20
N ALA A 125 -17.71 9.24 32.07
CA ALA A 125 -17.85 9.78 33.42
C ALA A 125 -17.99 11.31 33.32
N LYS A 126 -18.91 11.88 34.11
CA LYS A 126 -19.24 13.31 34.09
C LYS A 126 -17.99 14.18 34.31
N ALA A 127 -17.93 15.30 33.59
CA ALA A 127 -16.92 16.32 33.80
C ALA A 127 -17.13 17.10 35.11
N ALA A 128 -16.02 17.44 35.76
CA ALA A 128 -15.89 18.44 36.82
C ALA A 128 -14.54 19.18 36.59
N PRO A 129 -14.35 20.42 37.11
CA PRO A 129 -13.80 21.51 36.29
C PRO A 129 -12.27 21.60 36.18
N LYS A 130 -11.83 22.36 35.16
CA LYS A 130 -10.43 22.73 34.88
C LYS A 130 -9.79 23.49 36.05
N ALA A 131 -8.56 23.12 36.39
CA ALA A 131 -7.62 24.00 37.09
C ALA A 131 -6.80 24.83 36.07
N THR A 132 -6.61 26.11 36.35
CA THR A 132 -5.97 27.11 35.49
C THR A 132 -4.45 27.14 35.68
N PRO A 133 -3.62 27.31 34.63
CA PRO A 133 -2.17 27.52 34.79
C PRO A 133 -1.83 28.99 35.11
N PRO A 134 -0.89 29.29 36.03
CA PRO A 134 -0.47 30.65 36.37
C PRO A 134 0.79 31.15 35.62
N ALA A 135 0.92 32.48 35.50
CA ALA A 135 2.11 33.25 35.08
C ALA A 135 1.89 34.76 35.46
N LYS A 136 2.83 35.73 35.38
CA LYS A 136 4.19 35.84 34.78
C LYS A 136 5.08 36.78 35.62
N ALA A 137 6.37 36.49 35.83
CA ALA A 137 7.39 37.52 36.12
C ALA A 137 8.82 36.98 35.83
N LYS A 138 9.57 37.46 34.83
CA LYS A 138 10.26 38.77 34.62
C LYS A 138 11.52 39.00 35.47
N ALA A 139 12.70 38.88 34.83
CA ALA A 139 13.90 39.71 35.06
C ALA A 139 14.90 39.59 33.88
N ALA A 140 15.63 40.66 33.58
CA ALA A 140 16.71 40.78 32.58
C ALA A 140 17.48 42.10 32.85
N PRO A 141 18.61 42.44 32.18
CA PRO A 141 19.64 41.64 31.48
C PRO A 141 21.07 41.92 32.04
N LYS A 142 22.16 41.34 31.46
CA LYS A 142 23.45 42.04 31.14
C LYS A 142 24.54 41.18 30.46
N THR A 143 25.19 41.80 29.46
CA THR A 143 26.61 41.70 29.01
C THR A 143 27.26 40.39 28.50
N THR A 144 27.65 40.41 27.22
CA THR A 144 28.68 39.58 26.52
C THR A 144 30.12 40.03 26.86
N PRO A 145 31.19 39.27 26.49
CA PRO A 145 31.86 39.46 25.19
C PRO A 145 32.38 38.17 24.46
N ALA A 146 32.99 38.36 23.29
CA ALA A 146 33.43 37.37 22.27
C ALA A 146 34.64 36.48 22.70
N ALA A 147 35.21 35.52 21.94
CA ALA A 147 35.20 35.15 20.50
C ALA A 147 35.44 33.61 20.34
N LYS A 148 35.50 32.93 19.18
CA LYS A 148 36.40 33.15 18.01
C LYS A 148 35.97 32.28 16.79
N VAL A 149 36.46 32.65 15.60
CA VAL A 149 36.08 32.16 14.26
C VAL A 149 36.87 30.92 13.80
N LYS A 150 36.24 29.99 13.06
CA LYS A 150 36.87 29.32 11.90
C LYS A 150 35.88 28.71 10.89
N ALA A 151 36.07 29.04 9.62
CA ALA A 151 35.67 28.31 8.40
C ALA A 151 36.96 28.19 7.52
N PRO A 152 36.97 27.76 6.25
CA PRO A 152 36.01 27.05 5.38
C PRO A 152 36.70 25.71 4.89
N PRO A 153 36.63 25.14 3.66
CA PRO A 153 35.88 25.49 2.44
C PRO A 153 35.19 24.35 1.63
N LYS A 154 34.44 24.78 0.60
CA LYS A 154 33.97 23.96 -0.53
C LYS A 154 35.12 23.60 -1.48
N THR A 155 35.08 22.43 -2.10
CA THR A 155 35.58 22.21 -3.47
C THR A 155 34.78 21.11 -4.19
N THR A 156 34.57 21.31 -5.49
CA THR A 156 34.26 20.27 -6.48
C THR A 156 35.09 20.62 -7.71
N PRO A 157 35.73 19.66 -8.39
CA PRO A 157 35.52 19.62 -9.83
C PRO A 157 35.51 18.21 -10.47
N ALA A 158 34.70 18.15 -11.52
CA ALA A 158 34.66 17.28 -12.71
C ALA A 158 35.65 16.09 -12.94
N ALA A 159 35.03 14.98 -13.35
CA ALA A 159 35.30 14.16 -14.55
C ALA A 159 36.63 13.38 -14.75
N LYS A 160 36.47 12.07 -15.03
CA LYS A 160 37.19 11.38 -16.13
C LYS A 160 36.45 10.10 -16.57
N ALA A 161 36.53 9.79 -17.86
CA ALA A 161 35.85 8.66 -18.51
C ALA A 161 36.79 7.46 -18.77
N LYS A 162 36.20 6.27 -18.91
CA LYS A 162 36.64 5.03 -19.61
C LYS A 162 35.77 3.86 -19.09
N ALA A 163 35.37 2.84 -19.85
CA ALA A 163 35.41 2.60 -21.30
C ALA A 163 34.29 1.59 -21.67
N ALA A 164 33.92 1.50 -22.95
CA ALA A 164 33.09 0.39 -23.46
C ALA A 164 33.93 -0.90 -23.58
N PRO A 165 33.27 -2.06 -23.80
CA PRO A 165 33.30 -2.53 -25.20
C PRO A 165 31.92 -2.93 -25.74
N LYS A 166 31.76 -2.75 -27.06
CA LYS A 166 30.68 -3.36 -27.85
C LYS A 166 31.11 -4.76 -28.27
N THR A 167 30.28 -5.77 -28.05
CA THR A 167 30.22 -6.97 -28.89
C THR A 167 28.79 -7.51 -28.97
N THR A 168 28.13 -7.25 -30.10
CA THR A 168 27.02 -8.10 -30.57
C THR A 168 27.64 -9.21 -31.42
N PRO A 169 27.04 -10.41 -31.47
CA PRO A 169 26.66 -10.88 -32.80
C PRO A 169 25.21 -11.39 -32.85
N ALA A 170 24.55 -11.10 -33.97
CA ALA A 170 23.19 -11.53 -34.21
C ALA A 170 23.13 -13.01 -34.64
N ALA A 171 22.18 -13.76 -34.09
CA ALA A 171 21.76 -15.05 -34.63
C ALA A 171 20.45 -14.86 -35.41
N LYS A 172 20.53 -14.86 -36.75
CA LYS A 172 19.35 -15.00 -37.62
C LYS A 172 18.83 -16.44 -37.53
N VAL A 173 17.52 -16.60 -37.43
CA VAL A 173 16.86 -17.84 -37.88
C VAL A 173 15.90 -17.50 -39.01
N LYS A 174 16.24 -17.91 -40.23
CA LYS A 174 15.37 -17.88 -41.41
C LYS A 174 15.36 -19.27 -42.05
N ALA A 175 14.27 -20.00 -41.89
CA ALA A 175 13.78 -21.06 -42.78
C ALA A 175 12.30 -21.28 -42.40
N ALA A 176 11.31 -20.83 -43.18
CA ALA A 176 10.89 -21.26 -44.52
C ALA A 176 9.91 -22.48 -44.47
N PRO A 177 8.90 -22.54 -45.36
CA PRO A 177 7.60 -23.14 -45.04
C PRO A 177 7.46 -24.61 -45.45
N LYS A 178 6.46 -25.31 -44.88
CA LYS A 178 5.96 -26.58 -45.43
C LYS A 178 4.55 -26.44 -46.01
N LYS A 179 4.40 -27.08 -47.18
CA LYS A 179 3.39 -26.92 -48.22
C LYS A 179 1.97 -27.29 -47.79
N ALA A 180 1.00 -26.71 -48.51
CA ALA A 180 -0.38 -27.15 -48.53
C ALA A 180 -0.54 -28.57 -49.13
N ALA A 181 -1.61 -29.26 -48.71
CA ALA A 181 -2.26 -30.32 -49.48
C ALA A 181 -3.71 -29.89 -49.75
N LYS A 182 -4.15 -29.99 -51.01
CA LYS A 182 -5.51 -29.64 -51.48
C LYS A 182 -6.00 -30.78 -52.39
N LYS A 183 -7.31 -31.03 -52.37
CA LYS A 183 -8.10 -32.12 -52.98
C LYS A 183 -8.44 -33.23 -51.96
N SER A 184 -9.64 -33.83 -52.01
CA SER A 184 -10.63 -33.82 -53.11
C SER A 184 -12.05 -33.43 -52.69
N ARG A 185 -12.80 -32.87 -53.64
CA ARG A 185 -14.26 -33.03 -53.69
C ARG A 185 -14.59 -34.50 -53.95
N ARG A 186 -15.65 -35.00 -53.33
CA ARG A 186 -16.75 -35.68 -54.01
C ARG A 186 -18.02 -35.47 -53.21
#